data_AF-X8DB90-F1
#
_entry.id   AF-X8DB90-F1
#
_cell.length_a   1.000
_cell.length_b   1.000
_cell.length_c   1.000
_cell.angle_alpha   90.00
_cell.angle_beta   90.00
_cell.angle_gamma   90.00
#
_symmetry.space_group_name_H-M   'P 1'
#
loop_
_entity.id
_entity.type
_entity.pdbx_description
1 polymer ?
#
loop_
_entity_poly.entity_id
_entity_poly.type
_entity_poly.pdbx_seq_one_letter_code
_entity_poly.pdbx_strand_id
1 'polypeptide(L)'
;MAARPDIGAEVVVDFDHHSDEFNLNELQINAELRRRCPVAWNENYGGFWFVTSYEAVAQIARDGDTFAHKYEPNAADGVDYQGEMGVPRPEGQPALGIGEVDGPTTRRYGARLPRSSRPVPSSGCDRSCGNRRTGFSTSASGTGRWTWCSTTPARCRPS
;
A
#
# COMPACT_ATOMS: atom_id res chain seq x y z
N MET A 1 15.45 -5.48 18.22
CA MET A 1 14.93 -5.75 16.86
C MET A 1 16.05 -6.43 16.10
N ALA A 2 15.80 -7.59 15.51
CA ALA A 2 16.84 -8.31 14.79
C ALA A 2 16.97 -7.69 13.41
N ALA A 3 18.11 -7.07 13.12
CA ALA A 3 18.51 -6.75 11.77
C ALA A 3 18.38 -8.03 10.93
N ARG A 4 17.72 -7.95 9.77
CA ARG A 4 17.57 -9.08 8.85
C ARG A 4 18.91 -9.29 8.14
N PRO A 5 19.70 -10.33 8.48
CA PRO A 5 21.05 -10.50 7.93
C PRO A 5 21.04 -10.84 6.43
N ASP A 6 19.88 -11.20 5.89
CA ASP A 6 19.64 -11.44 4.46
C ASP A 6 19.44 -10.16 3.65
N ILE A 7 19.28 -9.00 4.30
CA ILE A 7 19.11 -7.69 3.65
C ILE A 7 20.45 -6.94 3.66
N GLY A 8 20.92 -6.55 2.47
CA GLY A 8 22.14 -5.77 2.32
C GLY A 8 22.02 -4.38 2.92
N ALA A 9 23.06 -3.91 3.63
CA ALA A 9 23.06 -2.60 4.28
C ALA A 9 22.85 -1.43 3.29
N GLU A 10 23.16 -1.63 2.01
CA GLU A 10 23.00 -0.64 0.95
C GLU A 10 21.54 -0.31 0.61
N VAL A 11 20.59 -1.18 0.97
CA VAL A 11 19.14 -0.95 0.74
C VAL A 11 18.39 -0.57 2.02
N VAL A 12 19.08 -0.49 3.16
CA VAL A 12 18.46 -0.19 4.46
C VAL A 12 18.28 1.32 4.65
N VAL A 13 17.10 1.71 5.15
CA VAL A 13 16.72 3.08 5.53
C VAL A 13 15.94 3.07 6.85
N ASP A 14 15.83 4.22 7.52
CA ASP A 14 15.25 4.32 8.87
C ASP A 14 14.36 5.55 9.09
N PHE A 15 13.93 6.24 8.01
CA PHE A 15 13.03 7.38 8.13
C PHE A 15 11.62 6.97 8.59
N ASP A 16 10.92 7.84 9.31
CA ASP A 16 9.55 7.59 9.78
C ASP A 16 8.52 8.26 8.87
N HIS A 17 7.80 7.46 8.08
CA HIS A 17 6.75 7.94 7.16
C HIS A 17 5.49 8.48 7.86
N HIS A 18 5.36 8.28 9.18
CA HIS A 18 4.29 8.89 9.98
C HIS A 18 4.71 10.20 10.66
N SER A 19 5.98 10.60 10.54
CA SER A 19 6.49 11.79 11.21
C SER A 19 6.03 13.08 10.54
N ASP A 20 5.94 14.16 11.33
CA ASP A 20 5.70 15.51 10.81
C ASP A 20 6.79 15.93 9.82
N GLU A 21 8.04 15.53 10.05
CA GLU A 21 9.16 15.79 9.15
C GLU A 21 8.93 15.16 7.77
N PHE A 22 8.52 13.88 7.73
CA PHE A 22 8.20 13.22 6.48
C PHE A 22 7.00 13.88 5.80
N ASN A 23 5.94 14.20 6.56
CA ASN A 23 4.74 14.85 6.02
C ASN A 23 5.01 16.24 5.41
N LEU A 24 6.08 16.93 5.83
CA LEU A 24 6.48 18.21 5.29
C LEU A 24 7.44 18.10 4.08
N ASN A 25 8.12 16.95 3.95
CA ASN A 25 9.24 16.77 3.01
C ASN A 25 9.09 15.52 2.13
N GLU A 26 7.89 14.94 2.06
CA GLU A 26 7.60 13.64 1.45
C GLU A 26 8.03 13.60 -0.01
N LEU A 27 7.83 14.69 -0.76
CA LEU A 27 8.23 14.78 -2.16
C LEU A 27 9.74 14.71 -2.34
N GLN A 28 10.49 15.41 -1.47
CA GLN A 28 11.94 15.43 -1.50
C GLN A 28 12.50 14.05 -1.11
N ILE A 29 12.01 13.49 -0.01
CA ILE A 29 12.43 12.17 0.49
C ILE A 29 12.16 11.08 -0.55
N ASN A 30 10.96 11.06 -1.14
CA ASN A 30 10.63 10.12 -2.21
C ASN A 30 11.47 10.33 -3.47
N ALA A 31 11.83 11.59 -3.82
CA ALA A 31 12.71 11.86 -4.95
C ALA A 31 14.14 11.36 -4.69
N GLU A 32 14.66 11.53 -3.48
CA GLU A 32 15.98 11.03 -3.08
C GLU A 32 16.04 9.50 -3.09
N LEU A 33 15.04 8.85 -2.49
CA LEU A 33 14.92 7.39 -2.48
C LEU A 33 14.82 6.83 -3.90
N ARG A 34 13.97 7.40 -4.75
CA ARG A 34 13.87 6.96 -6.16
C ARG A 34 15.19 6.97 -6.91
N ARG A 35 16.05 7.97 -6.65
CA ARG A 35 17.34 8.11 -7.33
C ARG A 35 18.38 7.12 -6.82
N ARG A 36 18.36 6.79 -5.53
CA ARG A 36 19.40 5.98 -4.88
C ARG A 36 19.03 4.53 -4.72
N CYS A 37 17.83 4.27 -4.22
CA CYS A 37 17.32 2.95 -3.86
C CYS A 37 15.78 2.96 -3.96
N PRO A 38 15.21 2.68 -5.15
CA PRO A 38 13.78 2.78 -5.38
C PRO A 38 12.95 1.71 -4.68
N VAL A 39 13.59 0.67 -4.12
CA VAL A 39 13.01 -0.39 -3.31
C VAL A 39 13.91 -0.56 -2.08
N ALA A 40 13.57 0.12 -1.00
CA ALA A 40 14.38 0.18 0.22
C ALA A 40 13.73 -0.60 1.36
N TRP A 41 14.52 -1.22 2.23
CA TRP A 41 14.04 -1.84 3.45
C TRP A 41 14.05 -0.81 4.58
N ASN A 42 12.87 -0.45 5.08
CA ASN A 42 12.73 0.46 6.20
C ASN A 42 12.64 -0.34 7.50
N GLU A 43 13.58 -0.13 8.44
CA GLU A 43 13.64 -0.90 9.69
C GLU A 43 12.62 -0.45 10.73
N ASN A 44 11.99 0.71 10.52
CA ASN A 44 10.92 1.16 11.39
C ASN A 44 9.77 0.16 11.37
N TYR A 45 9.02 0.15 12.47
CA TYR A 45 7.82 -0.65 12.56
C TYR A 45 8.01 -2.16 12.30
N GLY A 46 9.17 -2.72 12.63
CA GLY A 46 9.39 -4.17 12.51
C GLY A 46 9.76 -4.61 11.10
N GLY A 47 9.94 -3.64 10.19
CA GLY A 47 10.50 -3.90 8.88
C GLY A 47 9.46 -3.97 7.77
N PHE A 48 9.59 -3.10 6.77
CA PHE A 48 8.79 -3.15 5.56
C PHE A 48 9.56 -2.64 4.35
N TRP A 49 9.19 -3.13 3.17
CA TRP A 49 9.72 -2.60 1.91
C TRP A 49 9.01 -1.29 1.56
N PHE A 50 9.78 -0.22 1.34
CA PHE A 50 9.30 1.07 0.85
C PHE A 50 9.66 1.23 -0.62
N VAL A 51 8.64 1.39 -1.46
CA VAL A 51 8.77 1.38 -2.91
C VAL A 51 8.40 2.74 -3.47
N THR A 52 9.31 3.34 -4.23
CA THR A 52 9.15 4.73 -4.67
C THR A 52 9.20 4.87 -6.19
N SER A 53 9.79 3.94 -6.96
CA SER A 53 9.78 4.05 -8.42
C SER A 53 8.45 3.61 -9.02
N TYR A 54 8.06 4.29 -10.10
CA TYR A 54 6.85 3.94 -10.84
C TYR A 54 6.91 2.50 -11.36
N GLU A 55 8.05 2.08 -11.91
CA GLU A 55 8.23 0.73 -12.45
C GLU A 55 7.97 -0.35 -11.39
N ALA A 56 8.60 -0.22 -10.21
CA ALA A 56 8.45 -1.19 -9.14
C ALA A 56 7.02 -1.19 -8.58
N VAL A 57 6.43 -0.01 -8.32
CA VAL A 57 5.03 0.09 -7.88
C VAL A 57 4.09 -0.54 -8.90
N ALA A 58 4.28 -0.26 -10.19
CA ALA A 58 3.41 -0.76 -11.24
C ALA A 58 3.59 -2.26 -11.49
N GLN A 59 4.77 -2.83 -11.20
CA GLN A 59 4.98 -4.28 -11.22
C GLN A 59 4.25 -4.94 -10.04
N ILE A 60 4.48 -4.44 -8.82
CA ILE A 60 3.87 -4.95 -7.58
C ILE A 60 2.34 -4.93 -7.69
N ALA A 61 1.77 -3.78 -8.10
CA ALA A 61 0.33 -3.60 -8.22
C ALA A 61 -0.33 -4.53 -9.26
N ARG A 62 0.43 -5.09 -10.21
CA ARG A 62 -0.07 -6.04 -11.21
C ARG A 62 0.13 -7.50 -10.81
N ASP A 63 1.02 -7.77 -9.86
CA ASP A 63 1.32 -9.10 -9.35
C ASP A 63 0.58 -9.36 -8.03
N GLY A 64 -0.74 -9.42 -8.11
CA GLY A 64 -1.59 -9.71 -6.95
C GLY A 64 -1.53 -11.16 -6.46
N ASP A 65 -0.85 -12.05 -7.20
CA ASP A 65 -0.61 -13.43 -6.75
C ASP A 65 0.58 -13.47 -5.76
N THR A 66 1.60 -12.60 -5.95
CA THR A 66 2.74 -12.45 -5.02
C THR A 66 2.46 -11.39 -3.93
N PHE A 67 1.81 -10.27 -4.29
CA PHE A 67 1.56 -9.14 -3.40
C PHE A 67 0.06 -9.03 -3.09
N ALA A 68 -0.36 -9.79 -2.09
CA ALA A 68 -1.75 -9.95 -1.70
C ALA A 68 -2.19 -8.83 -0.73
N HIS A 69 -3.40 -8.30 -0.94
CA HIS A 69 -4.07 -7.31 -0.09
C HIS A 69 -5.33 -7.91 0.58
N LYS A 70 -5.41 -9.24 0.63
CA LYS A 70 -6.50 -9.99 1.24
C LYS A 70 -6.57 -9.82 2.76
N TYR A 71 -7.78 -9.91 3.28
CA TYR A 71 -7.98 -10.17 4.71
C TYR A 71 -7.58 -11.63 5.02
N GLU A 72 -6.65 -11.80 5.97
CA GLU A 72 -6.20 -13.10 6.46
C GLU A 72 -6.51 -13.22 7.97
N PRO A 73 -7.59 -13.92 8.35
CA PRO A 73 -7.92 -14.12 9.76
C PRO A 73 -6.95 -15.09 10.42
N ASN A 74 -6.54 -14.79 11.65
CA ASN A 74 -5.52 -15.50 12.42
C ASN A 74 -4.18 -15.56 11.68
N ALA A 75 -3.71 -14.40 11.18
CA ALA A 75 -2.41 -14.29 10.52
C ALA A 75 -1.28 -14.83 11.42
N ALA A 76 -0.18 -15.28 10.79
CA ALA A 76 0.89 -15.99 11.48
C ALA A 76 1.60 -15.18 12.58
N ASP A 77 1.56 -13.84 12.49
CA ASP A 77 2.09 -12.92 13.50
C ASP A 77 1.08 -12.59 14.62
N GLY A 78 -0.12 -13.17 14.56
CA GLY A 78 -1.18 -12.99 15.54
C GLY A 78 -1.97 -11.70 15.40
N VAL A 79 -1.81 -10.96 14.29
CA VAL A 79 -2.53 -9.71 14.04
C VAL A 79 -3.47 -9.88 12.84
N ASP A 80 -4.76 -9.71 13.07
CA ASP A 80 -5.73 -9.58 11.98
C ASP A 80 -5.59 -8.19 11.36
N TYR A 81 -5.24 -8.09 10.09
CA TYR A 81 -5.09 -6.82 9.39
C TYR A 81 -6.32 -6.47 8.55
N GLN A 82 -6.56 -5.18 8.37
CA GLN A 82 -7.35 -4.67 7.26
C GLN A 82 -6.53 -4.84 5.99
N GLY A 83 -6.68 -5.91 5.22
CA GLY A 83 -5.74 -6.32 4.17
C GLY A 83 -5.39 -5.23 3.15
N GLU A 84 -6.36 -4.38 2.78
CA GLU A 84 -6.15 -3.31 1.80
C GLU A 84 -5.31 -2.15 2.34
N MET A 85 -5.45 -1.87 3.63
CA MET A 85 -4.73 -0.80 4.29
C MET A 85 -3.42 -1.33 4.84
N GLY A 86 -3.49 -2.50 5.50
CA GLY A 86 -2.57 -3.30 6.31
C GLY A 86 -2.39 -2.82 7.76
N VAL A 87 -3.31 -2.00 8.27
CA VAL A 87 -3.36 -1.65 9.70
C VAL A 87 -4.07 -2.75 10.50
N PRO A 88 -3.82 -2.88 11.81
CA PRO A 88 -4.58 -3.79 12.66
C PRO A 88 -6.08 -3.56 12.55
N ARG A 89 -6.84 -4.64 12.39
CA ARG A 89 -8.29 -4.66 12.31
C ARG A 89 -8.90 -4.49 13.71
N PRO A 90 -9.78 -3.51 13.93
CA PRO A 90 -10.58 -3.43 15.14
C PRO A 90 -11.43 -4.69 15.34
N GLU A 91 -11.56 -5.12 16.60
CA GLU A 91 -12.34 -6.30 16.95
C GLU A 91 -13.79 -6.20 16.42
N GLY A 92 -14.27 -7.28 15.81
CA GLY A 92 -15.62 -7.36 15.26
C GLY A 92 -15.84 -6.63 13.93
N GLN A 93 -14.84 -5.95 13.37
CA GLN A 93 -14.97 -5.28 12.07
C GLN A 93 -14.98 -6.31 10.92
N PRO A 94 -16.04 -6.38 10.08
CA PRO A 94 -16.09 -7.29 8.95
C PRO A 94 -15.12 -6.89 7.84
N ALA A 95 -14.86 -7.81 6.91
CA ALA A 95 -14.04 -7.54 5.73
C ALA A 95 -14.61 -6.38 4.90
N LEU A 96 -13.73 -5.53 4.36
CA LEU A 96 -14.00 -4.31 3.59
C LEU A 96 -14.40 -4.59 2.13
N GLY A 97 -14.93 -5.78 1.86
CA GLY A 97 -15.47 -6.16 0.57
C GLY A 97 -14.39 -6.45 -0.47
N ILE A 98 -14.53 -5.87 -1.66
CA ILE A 98 -13.68 -6.21 -2.82
C ILE A 98 -12.21 -5.81 -2.61
N GLY A 99 -11.93 -4.83 -1.76
CA GLY A 99 -10.57 -4.40 -1.44
C GLY A 99 -9.78 -5.41 -0.60
N GLU A 100 -10.42 -6.43 -0.04
CA GLU A 100 -9.76 -7.41 0.83
C GLU A 100 -9.89 -8.85 0.31
N VAL A 101 -10.07 -8.99 -1.00
CA VAL A 101 -10.07 -10.28 -1.69
C VAL A 101 -9.00 -10.29 -2.77
N ASP A 102 -8.38 -11.45 -2.99
CA ASP A 102 -7.36 -11.66 -4.02
C ASP A 102 -7.73 -12.77 -5.02
N GLY A 103 -6.97 -12.82 -6.12
CA GLY A 103 -6.99 -13.91 -7.07
C GLY A 103 -8.32 -14.06 -7.84
N PRO A 104 -8.85 -15.30 -8.00
CA PRO A 104 -10.07 -15.55 -8.77
C PRO A 104 -11.29 -14.79 -8.27
N THR A 105 -11.36 -14.50 -6.97
CA THR A 105 -12.50 -13.79 -6.35
C THR A 105 -12.55 -12.34 -6.84
N THR A 106 -11.44 -11.62 -6.75
CA THR A 106 -11.31 -10.23 -7.25
C THR A 106 -11.57 -10.15 -8.75
N ARG A 107 -11.03 -11.11 -9.52
CA ARG A 107 -11.26 -11.20 -10.98
C ARG A 107 -12.74 -11.37 -11.33
N ARG A 108 -13.49 -12.16 -10.54
CA ARG A 108 -14.94 -12.35 -10.74
C ARG A 108 -15.75 -11.09 -10.43
N TYR A 109 -15.40 -10.35 -9.38
CA TYR A 109 -16.07 -9.08 -9.08
C TYR A 109 -15.75 -8.01 -10.14
N GLY A 110 -14.50 -7.91 -10.60
CA GLY A 110 -14.10 -6.99 -11.67
C GLY A 110 -14.84 -7.23 -13.00
N ALA A 111 -15.05 -8.50 -13.37
CA ALA A 111 -15.83 -8.87 -14.56
C ALA A 111 -17.32 -8.47 -14.47
N ARG A 112 -17.82 -8.19 -13.25
CA ARG A 112 -19.21 -7.80 -12.96
C ARG A 112 -19.32 -6.35 -12.49
N LEU A 113 -18.36 -5.49 -12.84
CA LEU A 113 -18.49 -4.06 -12.56
C LEU A 113 -19.79 -3.51 -13.19
N PRO A 114 -20.59 -2.75 -12.43
CA PRO A 114 -21.87 -2.25 -12.90
C PRO A 114 -21.69 -1.32 -14.11
N ARG A 115 -22.73 -1.22 -14.96
CA ARG A 115 -22.72 -0.33 -16.14
C ARG A 115 -22.34 1.12 -15.78
N SER A 116 -22.64 1.57 -14.57
CA SER A 116 -22.29 2.90 -14.04
C SER A 116 -20.78 3.14 -13.89
N SER A 117 -19.97 2.08 -13.81
CA SER A 117 -18.50 2.15 -13.71
C SER A 117 -17.79 2.19 -15.07
N ARG A 118 -18.53 2.04 -16.18
CA ARG A 118 -17.96 2.08 -17.52
C ARG A 118 -17.78 3.54 -17.96
N PRO A 119 -16.75 3.87 -18.75
CA PRO A 119 -16.61 5.20 -19.32
C PRO A 119 -17.88 5.56 -20.10
N VAL A 120 -18.54 6.64 -19.70
CA VAL A 120 -19.60 7.26 -20.50
C VAL A 120 -18.90 8.12 -21.56
N PRO A 121 -19.31 8.09 -22.84
CA PRO A 121 -18.82 9.05 -23.82
C PRO A 121 -18.94 10.48 -23.27
N SER A 122 -17.90 11.29 -23.47
CA SER A 122 -17.81 12.65 -22.93
C SER A 122 -19.01 13.55 -23.28
N SER A 123 -19.76 13.21 -24.32
CA SER A 123 -20.99 13.89 -24.75
C SER A 123 -22.22 13.63 -23.86
N GLY A 124 -22.16 12.72 -22.88
CA GLY A 124 -23.30 12.35 -22.02
C GLY A 124 -23.18 12.77 -20.54
N CYS A 125 -22.08 13.42 -20.14
CA CYS A 125 -21.89 13.86 -18.77
C CYS A 125 -22.54 15.24 -18.54
N ASP A 126 -23.88 15.29 -18.63
CA ASP A 126 -24.62 16.54 -18.39
C ASP A 126 -24.80 16.77 -16.88
N ARG A 127 -24.08 17.77 -16.38
CA ARG A 127 -24.40 18.64 -15.22
C ARG A 127 -24.65 18.07 -13.81
N SER A 128 -24.56 16.76 -13.55
CA SER A 128 -24.87 16.22 -12.20
C SER A 128 -23.67 16.03 -11.24
N CYS A 129 -22.42 16.08 -11.72
CA CYS A 129 -21.22 16.06 -10.85
C CYS A 129 -20.81 17.46 -10.36
N GLY A 130 -21.46 18.52 -10.85
CA GLY A 130 -21.28 19.85 -10.31
C GLY A 130 -22.02 19.98 -8.98
N ASN A 131 -21.25 20.16 -7.89
CA ASN A 131 -21.72 20.71 -6.62
C ASN A 131 -22.18 19.75 -5.49
N ARG A 132 -21.37 18.75 -5.15
CA ARG A 132 -21.32 18.19 -3.78
C ARG A 132 -19.95 18.39 -3.14
N ARG A 133 -19.62 19.64 -2.80
CA ARG A 133 -18.65 19.94 -1.74
C ARG A 133 -19.42 20.14 -0.45
N THR A 134 -19.51 19.13 0.38
CA THR A 134 -19.89 19.29 1.79
C THR A 134 -19.01 18.39 2.64
N GLY A 135 -18.06 19.02 3.34
CA GLY A 135 -17.50 18.59 4.62
C GLY A 135 -16.46 17.47 4.58
N PHE A 136 -15.18 17.82 4.41
CA PHE A 136 -14.07 16.99 4.92
C PHE A 136 -13.70 17.54 6.30
N SER A 137 -14.02 16.78 7.36
CA SER A 137 -13.56 17.05 8.73
C SER A 137 -12.31 16.22 9.00
N THR A 138 -11.30 16.86 9.58
CA THR A 138 -10.02 16.29 10.02
C THR A 138 -10.12 15.63 11.40
N SER A 139 -9.08 14.87 11.75
CA SER A 139 -8.81 14.04 12.96
C SER A 139 -9.28 12.57 12.82
N ALA A 140 -8.51 11.54 13.20
CA ALA A 140 -7.48 11.48 14.23
C ALA A 140 -6.43 10.36 13.98
N SER A 141 -5.18 10.67 14.34
CA SER A 141 -4.12 9.85 14.97
C SER A 141 -4.35 8.34 15.23
N GLY A 142 -3.37 7.50 14.87
CA GLY A 142 -3.25 6.13 15.40
C GLY A 142 -1.97 5.43 14.93
N THR A 143 -1.01 5.28 15.84
CA THR A 143 0.26 4.56 15.71
C THR A 143 0.06 3.05 15.48
N GLY A 144 0.68 2.48 14.43
CA GLY A 144 0.54 1.05 14.13
C GLY A 144 1.65 0.53 13.20
N ARG A 145 2.13 -0.68 13.49
CA ARG A 145 3.39 -1.26 13.04
C ARG A 145 3.17 -2.23 11.85
N TRP A 146 3.96 -2.14 10.79
CA TRP A 146 3.77 -2.84 9.50
C TRP A 146 4.85 -3.89 9.24
N THR A 147 4.48 -5.15 9.00
CA THR A 147 5.42 -6.22 8.64
C THR A 147 4.98 -6.88 7.34
N TRP A 148 5.82 -6.78 6.29
CA TRP A 148 5.59 -7.43 5.00
C TRP A 148 6.68 -8.49 4.75
N CYS A 149 6.25 -9.74 4.58
CA CYS A 149 7.14 -10.86 4.29
C CYS A 149 7.14 -11.13 2.78
N SER A 150 8.21 -10.75 2.09
CA SER A 150 8.55 -11.30 0.77
C SER A 150 10.04 -11.64 0.71
N THR A 151 10.34 -12.88 0.32
CA THR A 151 11.67 -13.53 0.33
C THR A 151 12.41 -13.43 -1.00
N THR A 152 12.12 -12.43 -1.83
CA THR A 152 12.79 -12.27 -3.13
C THR A 152 13.76 -11.08 -3.08
N PRO A 153 15.09 -11.30 -3.11
CA PRO A 153 16.06 -10.20 -3.11
C PRO A 153 16.03 -9.48 -4.46
N ALA A 154 15.39 -8.31 -4.52
CA ALA A 154 15.50 -7.39 -5.64
C ALA A 154 16.89 -6.73 -5.59
N ARG A 155 17.80 -7.14 -6.48
CA ARG A 155 19.13 -6.53 -6.61
C ARG A 155 19.01 -5.18 -7.31
N CYS A 156 19.47 -4.11 -6.66
CA CYS A 156 19.73 -2.83 -7.34
C CYS A 156 20.90 -3.01 -8.32
N ARG A 157 20.67 -2.73 -9.61
CA ARG A 157 21.73 -2.68 -10.63
C ARG A 157 22.24 -1.23 -10.74
N PRO A 158 23.57 -1.00 -10.80
CA PRO A 158 24.12 0.32 -11.04
C PRO A 158 24.16 0.64 -12.54
N SER A 159 23.63 1.80 -12.93
CA SER A 159 24.11 2.72 -13.99
C SER A 159 23.32 4.02 -13.89
#